data_AF-A0A3P7LKY9-F1
#
_entry.id   AF-A0A3P7LKY9-F1
#
_cell.length_a   1.000
_cell.length_b   1.000
_cell.length_c   1.000
_cell.angle_alpha   90.00
_cell.angle_beta   90.00
_cell.angle_gamma   90.00
#
_symmetry.space_group_name_H-M   'P 1'
#
loop_
_entity.id
_entity.type
_entity.pdbx_description
1 polymer ?
#
loop_
_entity_poly.entity_id
_entity_poly.type
_entity_poly.pdbx_seq_one_letter_code
_entity_poly.pdbx_strand_id
1 'polypeptide(L)'
;MIEGSYACVIERQEAGQVHVDIVGATPQELKVIAKWKEDSQVRDAVTTTTFHMAMKALDSEVQLSDMDQKSAVLSIQVPSYHYRYVNVNGCPGDIVTVTETRHPSGTSSTANKFFLIKLNVKSAALWSELSEKCTVIVENGITGQKIYVPVRVRIVGQAKQVYNGQYLIQYDLLLEHLNKFCFST
;
A
#
# COMPACT_ATOMS: atom_id res chain seq x y z
N MET A 1 20.24 32.59 -31.31
CA MET A 1 20.47 31.36 -30.52
C MET A 1 19.22 30.52 -30.63
N ILE A 2 19.32 29.31 -31.16
CA ILE A 2 18.17 28.40 -31.27
C ILE A 2 18.02 27.75 -29.90
N GLU A 3 16.96 28.09 -29.16
CA GLU A 3 16.55 27.34 -27.97
C GLU A 3 15.97 25.99 -28.43
N GLY A 4 16.82 24.96 -28.45
CA GLY A 4 16.38 23.59 -28.67
C GLY A 4 15.85 22.99 -27.37
N SER A 5 14.59 22.53 -27.35
CA SER A 5 14.05 21.73 -26.25
C SER A 5 14.21 20.24 -26.56
N TYR A 6 14.79 19.47 -25.63
CA TYR A 6 14.83 18.01 -25.72
C TYR A 6 13.43 17.44 -25.47
N ALA A 7 12.94 16.59 -26.38
CA ALA A 7 11.77 15.76 -26.15
C ALA A 7 12.21 14.29 -26.16
N CYS A 8 12.15 13.61 -25.02
CA CYS A 8 12.39 12.18 -24.96
C CYS A 8 11.17 11.47 -25.56
N VAL A 9 11.33 10.86 -26.74
CA VAL A 9 10.31 9.99 -27.34
C VAL A 9 10.75 8.55 -27.13
N ILE A 10 9.97 7.79 -26.37
CA ILE A 10 10.18 6.34 -26.23
C ILE A 10 9.68 5.69 -27.52
N GLU A 11 10.56 5.47 -28.49
CA GLU A 11 10.21 5.01 -29.84
C GLU A 11 9.67 3.56 -29.87
N ARG A 12 10.13 2.68 -28.98
CA ARG A 12 9.70 1.28 -28.98
C ARG A 12 9.96 0.62 -27.64
N GLN A 13 8.90 0.17 -26.97
CA GLN A 13 8.99 -0.78 -25.86
C GLN A 13 8.51 -2.12 -26.38
N GLU A 14 9.42 -2.96 -26.86
CA GLU A 14 9.09 -4.37 -27.17
C GLU A 14 9.03 -5.17 -25.88
N ALA A 15 8.04 -4.87 -25.03
CA ALA A 15 7.46 -5.93 -24.25
C ALA A 15 6.63 -6.73 -25.25
N GLY A 16 7.23 -7.77 -25.85
CA GLY A 16 6.46 -8.77 -26.59
C GLY A 16 5.25 -9.18 -25.75
N GLN A 17 4.19 -9.70 -26.36
CA GLN A 17 3.08 -10.32 -25.64
C GLN A 17 3.61 -11.49 -24.80
N VAL A 18 4.14 -11.17 -23.63
CA VAL A 18 4.66 -12.10 -22.67
C VAL A 18 3.59 -12.10 -21.59
N HIS A 19 2.96 -13.24 -21.40
CA HIS A 19 2.37 -13.56 -20.12
C HIS A 19 3.49 -13.48 -19.09
N VAL A 20 3.73 -12.28 -18.55
CA VAL A 20 4.91 -12.04 -17.73
C VAL A 20 4.66 -12.73 -16.39
N ASP A 21 5.36 -13.84 -16.20
CA ASP A 21 5.59 -14.38 -14.88
C ASP A 21 6.38 -13.34 -14.08
N ILE A 22 5.67 -12.51 -13.31
CA ILE A 22 6.28 -11.47 -12.46
C ILE A 22 7.26 -12.11 -11.49
N VAL A 23 6.98 -13.32 -10.99
CA VAL A 23 7.81 -14.01 -9.98
C VAL A 23 9.14 -14.44 -10.58
N GLY A 24 9.10 -15.02 -11.78
CA GLY A 24 10.25 -15.45 -12.56
C GLY A 24 10.95 -14.33 -13.34
N ALA A 25 10.43 -13.10 -13.31
CA ALA A 25 11.03 -11.98 -14.03
C ALA A 25 12.46 -11.70 -13.57
N THR A 26 13.32 -11.30 -14.51
CA THR A 26 14.68 -10.84 -14.26
C THR A 26 14.80 -9.34 -14.59
N PRO A 27 15.78 -8.62 -14.02
CA PRO A 27 16.10 -7.27 -14.46
C PRO A 27 16.43 -7.26 -15.96
N GLN A 28 15.90 -6.29 -16.69
CA GLN A 28 16.19 -6.12 -18.12
C GLN A 28 17.02 -4.87 -18.35
N GLU A 29 17.96 -4.94 -19.27
CA GLU A 29 18.72 -3.79 -19.70
C GLU A 29 17.90 -3.00 -20.73
N LEU A 30 17.58 -1.74 -20.42
CA LEU A 30 16.93 -0.82 -21.33
C LEU A 30 17.94 0.17 -21.89
N LYS A 31 18.03 0.18 -23.22
CA LYS A 31 18.74 1.22 -23.95
C LYS A 31 17.78 2.35 -24.30
N VAL A 32 17.95 3.50 -23.66
CA VAL A 32 17.18 4.72 -23.92
C VAL A 32 17.95 5.55 -24.94
N ILE A 33 17.30 5.86 -26.06
CA ILE A 33 17.89 6.64 -27.16
C ILE A 33 17.04 7.90 -27.30
N ALA A 34 17.66 9.06 -27.07
CA ALA A 34 17.06 10.35 -27.36
C ALA A 34 17.54 10.82 -28.73
N LYS A 35 16.59 10.97 -29.64
CA LYS A 35 16.80 11.45 -31.00
C LYS A 35 16.29 12.87 -31.15
N TRP A 36 16.98 13.65 -31.98
CA TRP A 36 16.51 14.97 -32.35
C TRP A 36 15.35 14.86 -33.33
N LYS A 37 14.30 15.66 -33.09
CA LYS A 37 13.03 15.58 -33.82
C LYS A 37 13.12 16.11 -35.25
N GLU A 38 14.07 17.01 -35.53
CA GLU A 38 14.27 17.61 -36.85
C GLU A 38 15.67 17.27 -37.38
N ASP A 39 15.74 17.18 -38.71
CA ASP A 39 16.85 16.67 -39.52
C ASP A 39 18.17 17.39 -39.18
N SER A 40 18.90 16.83 -38.23
CA SER A 40 20.06 17.47 -37.64
C SER A 40 21.22 16.49 -37.59
N GLN A 41 22.41 16.98 -37.94
CA GLN A 41 23.69 16.27 -37.83
C GLN A 41 24.10 16.00 -36.36
N VAL A 42 23.15 16.10 -35.41
CA VAL A 42 23.40 15.98 -33.98
C VAL A 42 23.31 14.51 -33.60
N ARG A 43 24.35 14.00 -32.94
CA ARG A 43 24.43 12.60 -32.52
C ARG A 43 23.34 12.28 -31.50
N ASP A 44 22.76 11.09 -31.64
CA ASP A 44 21.84 10.52 -30.66
C ASP A 44 22.51 10.48 -29.27
N ALA A 45 21.75 10.86 -28.25
CA ALA A 45 22.15 10.62 -26.87
C ALA A 45 21.63 9.24 -26.46
N VAL A 46 22.54 8.37 -26.04
CA VAL A 46 22.24 7.00 -25.65
C VAL A 46 22.63 6.80 -24.20
N THR A 47 21.71 6.26 -23.42
CA THR A 47 22.00 5.78 -22.07
C THR A 47 21.42 4.39 -21.86
N THR A 48 22.03 3.64 -20.97
CA THR A 48 21.56 2.33 -20.56
C THR A 48 21.06 2.42 -19.12
N THR A 49 19.89 1.85 -18.84
CA THR A 49 19.33 1.75 -17.50
C THR A 49 18.76 0.37 -17.26
N THR A 50 18.56 0.01 -15.99
CA THR A 50 17.96 -1.27 -15.62
C THR A 50 16.46 -1.10 -15.42
N PHE A 51 15.68 -1.87 -16.18
CA PHE A 51 14.25 -2.02 -15.95
C PHE A 51 13.99 -3.15 -14.98
N HIS A 52 13.15 -2.85 -14.01
CA HIS A 52 12.65 -3.82 -13.07
C HIS A 52 11.16 -4.03 -13.28
N MET A 53 10.74 -5.29 -13.22
CA MET A 53 9.32 -5.62 -13.27
C MET A 53 8.61 -5.06 -12.02
N ALA A 54 7.41 -4.51 -12.22
CA ALA A 54 6.59 -3.98 -11.14
C ALA A 54 6.01 -5.11 -10.28
N MET A 55 5.92 -4.88 -8.98
CA MET A 55 5.14 -5.74 -8.08
C MET A 55 3.64 -5.46 -8.24
N LYS A 56 2.81 -6.42 -7.81
CA LYS A 56 1.36 -6.33 -7.85
C LYS A 56 0.75 -6.86 -6.55
N ALA A 57 -0.12 -6.09 -5.92
CA ALA A 57 -1.03 -6.59 -4.89
C ALA A 57 -2.18 -7.31 -5.57
N LEU A 58 -2.49 -8.54 -5.12
CA LEU A 58 -3.61 -9.31 -5.67
C LEU A 58 -4.93 -8.91 -5.02
N ASP A 59 -4.88 -8.47 -3.77
CA ASP A 59 -6.04 -7.97 -3.03
C ASP A 59 -6.23 -6.49 -3.30
N SER A 60 -7.43 -6.12 -3.78
CA SER A 60 -7.82 -4.71 -3.99
C SER A 60 -8.23 -4.01 -2.70
N GLU A 61 -8.57 -4.78 -1.65
CA GLU A 61 -9.05 -4.30 -0.37
C GLU A 61 -8.86 -5.39 0.69
N VAL A 62 -8.63 -4.98 1.94
CA VAL A 62 -8.53 -5.87 3.10
C VAL A 62 -9.78 -5.69 3.96
N GLN A 63 -10.57 -6.74 4.15
CA GLN A 63 -11.76 -6.71 4.99
C GLN A 63 -11.48 -7.35 6.33
N LEU A 64 -11.82 -6.64 7.40
CA LEU A 64 -11.64 -7.08 8.79
C LEU A 64 -12.93 -6.86 9.58
N SER A 65 -13.15 -7.71 10.58
CA SER A 65 -14.29 -7.64 11.48
C SER A 65 -13.88 -8.01 12.90
N ASP A 66 -14.48 -7.34 13.89
CA ASP A 66 -14.20 -7.58 15.31
C ASP A 66 -14.75 -8.92 15.81
N MET A 67 -15.67 -9.54 15.08
CA MET A 67 -16.38 -10.76 15.50
C MET A 67 -15.78 -12.03 14.90
N ASP A 68 -15.64 -12.08 13.57
CA ASP A 68 -15.39 -13.28 12.79
C ASP A 68 -14.10 -13.21 11.94
N GLN A 69 -13.64 -12.00 11.58
CA GLN A 69 -12.51 -11.80 10.67
C GLN A 69 -11.49 -10.82 11.23
N LYS A 70 -10.90 -11.16 12.39
CA LYS A 70 -9.92 -10.30 13.07
C LYS A 70 -8.60 -10.14 12.31
N SER A 71 -8.37 -10.97 11.30
CA SER A 71 -7.18 -10.96 10.48
C SER A 71 -7.45 -11.38 9.05
N ALA A 72 -6.70 -10.81 8.13
CA ALA A 72 -6.74 -11.14 6.71
C ALA A 72 -5.31 -11.20 6.14
N VAL A 73 -5.13 -11.95 5.05
CA VAL A 73 -3.83 -12.04 4.38
C VAL A 73 -3.84 -11.15 3.15
N LEU A 74 -2.82 -10.30 3.05
CA LEU A 74 -2.48 -9.56 1.85
C LEU A 74 -1.46 -10.36 1.03
N SER A 75 -1.83 -10.68 -0.21
CA SER A 75 -1.09 -11.48 -1.17
C SER A 75 -0.45 -10.59 -2.22
N ILE A 76 0.87 -10.74 -2.39
CA ILE A 76 1.67 -9.89 -3.26
C ILE A 76 2.45 -10.76 -4.24
N GLN A 77 2.37 -10.39 -5.50
CA GLN A 77 3.19 -10.93 -6.56
C GLN A 77 4.38 -9.98 -6.78
N VAL A 78 5.58 -10.50 -6.55
CA VAL A 78 6.82 -9.71 -6.61
C VAL A 78 7.90 -10.51 -7.36
N PRO A 79 8.76 -9.87 -8.15
CA PRO A 79 9.94 -10.55 -8.70
C PRO A 79 10.80 -11.14 -7.60
N SER A 80 11.28 -12.37 -7.77
CA SER A 80 11.98 -13.10 -6.71
C SER A 80 13.22 -12.35 -6.20
N TYR A 81 13.89 -11.59 -7.06
CA TYR A 81 15.06 -10.76 -6.70
C TYR A 81 14.70 -9.48 -5.90
N HIS A 82 13.42 -9.11 -5.84
CA HIS A 82 12.88 -8.00 -5.04
C HIS A 82 12.26 -8.44 -3.71
N TYR A 83 12.13 -9.76 -3.48
CA TYR A 83 11.37 -10.32 -2.36
C TYR A 83 11.70 -9.72 -0.98
N ARG A 84 12.98 -9.43 -0.72
CA ARG A 84 13.47 -8.91 0.57
C ARG A 84 13.33 -7.39 0.73
N TYR A 85 12.99 -6.68 -0.35
CA TYR A 85 12.91 -5.23 -0.39
C TYR A 85 11.47 -4.73 -0.37
N VAL A 86 10.50 -5.64 -0.30
CA VAL A 86 9.08 -5.30 -0.17
C VAL A 86 8.70 -5.27 1.30
N ASN A 87 8.25 -4.10 1.75
CA ASN A 87 7.73 -3.87 3.10
C ASN A 87 6.28 -3.38 3.04
N VAL A 88 5.56 -3.59 4.13
CA VAL A 88 4.17 -3.17 4.25
C VAL A 88 3.99 -2.38 5.53
N ASN A 89 3.52 -1.15 5.40
CA ASN A 89 3.28 -0.25 6.51
C ASN A 89 1.78 -0.21 6.84
N GLY A 90 1.47 -0.30 8.14
CA GLY A 90 0.12 -0.14 8.65
C GLY A 90 -0.42 1.28 8.47
N CYS A 91 -1.71 1.45 8.69
CA CYS A 91 -2.36 2.75 8.57
C CYS A 91 -2.19 3.61 9.85
N PRO A 92 -2.46 4.93 9.78
CA PRO A 92 -2.36 5.82 10.93
C PRO A 92 -3.18 5.36 12.14
N GLY A 93 -2.71 5.69 13.35
CA GLY A 93 -3.38 5.32 14.60
C GLY A 93 -3.20 3.85 15.00
N ASP A 94 -2.32 3.10 14.31
CA ASP A 94 -2.00 1.70 14.60
C ASP A 94 -3.27 0.83 14.69
N ILE A 95 -4.23 1.06 13.78
CA ILE A 95 -5.50 0.30 13.71
C ILE A 95 -5.26 -1.15 13.32
N VAL A 96 -4.24 -1.37 12.49
CA VAL A 96 -3.83 -2.69 12.04
C VAL A 96 -2.37 -2.92 12.32
N THR A 97 -2.07 -4.13 12.79
CA THR A 97 -0.72 -4.67 12.85
C THR A 97 -0.45 -5.46 11.59
N VAL A 98 0.75 -5.32 11.04
CA VAL A 98 1.19 -6.00 9.82
C VAL A 98 2.40 -6.86 10.14
N THR A 99 2.35 -8.13 9.77
CA THR A 99 3.46 -9.08 9.97
C THR A 99 3.65 -9.92 8.71
N GLU A 100 4.89 -10.05 8.22
CA GLU A 100 5.19 -11.00 7.14
C GLU A 100 4.85 -12.43 7.60
N THR A 101 4.20 -13.21 6.74
CA THR A 101 3.83 -14.60 7.02
C THR A 101 4.29 -15.52 5.90
N ARG A 102 4.47 -16.80 6.24
CA ARG A 102 4.65 -17.86 5.25
C ARG A 102 3.31 -18.16 4.57
N HIS A 103 3.39 -18.71 3.36
CA HIS A 103 2.26 -19.06 2.48
C HIS A 103 1.11 -19.70 3.29
N PRO A 104 0.02 -18.96 3.55
CA PRO A 104 -1.12 -19.51 4.27
C PRO A 104 -1.93 -20.43 3.36
N SER A 105 -2.57 -21.44 3.94
CA SER A 105 -3.47 -22.33 3.20
C SER A 105 -4.65 -21.54 2.61
N GLY A 106 -4.92 -21.72 1.32
CA GLY A 106 -6.05 -21.10 0.62
C GLY A 106 -5.78 -19.73 -0.01
N THR A 107 -4.52 -19.27 -0.07
CA THR A 107 -4.16 -18.05 -0.81
C THR A 107 -3.91 -18.31 -2.28
N SER A 108 -3.84 -17.23 -3.08
CA SER A 108 -3.56 -17.32 -4.51
C SER A 108 -2.23 -18.01 -4.78
N SER A 109 -2.23 -19.01 -5.66
CA SER A 109 -1.02 -19.70 -6.13
C SER A 109 -0.09 -18.80 -6.95
N THR A 110 -0.56 -17.62 -7.38
CA THR A 110 0.23 -16.66 -8.15
C THR A 110 1.01 -15.66 -7.28
N ALA A 111 0.67 -15.54 -5.99
CA ALA A 111 1.43 -14.72 -5.06
C ALA A 111 2.60 -15.51 -4.49
N ASN A 112 3.72 -14.81 -4.28
CA ASN A 112 4.90 -15.38 -3.66
C ASN A 112 5.24 -14.75 -2.32
N LYS A 113 4.71 -13.55 -2.00
CA LYS A 113 4.93 -12.86 -0.71
C LYS A 113 3.61 -12.55 -0.01
N PHE A 114 3.58 -12.73 1.32
CA PHE A 114 2.34 -12.66 2.10
C PHE A 114 2.53 -11.86 3.38
N PHE A 115 1.53 -11.03 3.70
CA PHE A 115 1.48 -10.26 4.94
C PHE A 115 0.16 -10.52 5.66
N LEU A 116 0.25 -10.84 6.95
CA LEU A 116 -0.91 -10.99 7.82
C LEU A 116 -1.23 -9.63 8.43
N ILE A 117 -2.43 -9.15 8.15
CA ILE A 117 -2.97 -7.88 8.65
C ILE A 117 -3.97 -8.23 9.74
N LYS A 118 -3.78 -7.71 10.96
CA LYS A 118 -4.67 -7.96 12.09
C LYS A 118 -5.17 -6.68 12.70
N LEU A 119 -6.45 -6.65 13.09
CA LEU A 119 -6.99 -5.56 13.90
C LEU A 119 -6.25 -5.46 15.23
N ASN A 120 -5.83 -4.24 15.55
CA ASN A 120 -5.25 -3.94 16.85
C ASN A 120 -6.34 -3.52 17.82
N VAL A 121 -6.80 -4.46 18.64
CA VAL A 121 -7.86 -4.21 19.64
C VAL A 121 -7.54 -3.09 20.63
N LYS A 122 -6.26 -2.73 20.80
CA LYS A 122 -5.86 -1.62 21.68
C LYS A 122 -6.22 -0.25 21.10
N SER A 123 -6.30 -0.12 19.78
CA SER A 123 -6.70 1.11 19.10
C SER A 123 -8.20 1.14 18.77
N ALA A 124 -9.01 0.27 19.39
CA ALA A 124 -10.45 0.17 19.15
C ALA A 124 -11.19 1.51 19.27
N ALA A 125 -10.79 2.38 20.20
CA ALA A 125 -11.38 3.71 20.36
C ALA A 125 -11.24 4.61 19.10
N LEU A 126 -10.27 4.32 18.23
CA LEU A 126 -9.97 5.10 17.02
C LEU A 126 -10.59 4.49 15.74
N TRP A 127 -11.17 3.29 15.80
CA TRP A 127 -11.64 2.62 14.58
C TRP A 127 -12.83 3.36 13.95
N SER A 128 -13.73 3.99 14.71
CA SER A 128 -14.88 4.73 14.14
C SER A 128 -14.46 5.89 13.22
N GLU A 129 -13.42 6.63 13.60
CA GLU A 129 -12.98 7.84 12.90
C GLU A 129 -11.91 7.57 11.84
N LEU A 130 -11.07 6.56 12.08
CA LEU A 130 -9.89 6.30 11.25
C LEU A 130 -10.00 5.02 10.40
N SER A 131 -10.97 4.13 10.64
CA SER A 131 -11.13 2.93 9.79
C SER A 131 -11.45 3.27 8.35
N GLU A 132 -12.30 4.28 8.10
CA GLU A 132 -12.66 4.72 6.75
C GLU A 132 -11.48 5.31 5.97
N LYS A 133 -10.41 5.70 6.68
CA LYS A 133 -9.18 6.27 6.11
C LYS A 133 -8.00 5.30 6.20
N CYS A 134 -8.21 4.08 6.69
CA CYS A 134 -7.14 3.13 6.91
C CYS A 134 -6.69 2.55 5.56
N THR A 135 -5.47 2.88 5.17
CA THR A 135 -4.83 2.36 3.96
C THR A 135 -3.48 1.78 4.33
N VAL A 136 -3.26 0.53 3.95
CA VAL A 136 -1.98 -0.16 4.10
C VAL A 136 -1.14 0.12 2.86
N ILE A 137 0.13 0.43 3.06
CA ILE A 137 1.04 0.83 1.98
C ILE A 137 2.07 -0.27 1.78
N VAL A 138 2.06 -0.87 0.60
CA VAL A 138 3.11 -1.79 0.14
C VAL A 138 4.15 -0.98 -0.60
N GLU A 139 5.41 -1.07 -0.19
CA GLU A 139 6.52 -0.35 -0.79
C GLU A 139 7.64 -1.29 -1.22
N ASN A 140 8.14 -1.11 -2.44
CA ASN A 140 9.34 -1.78 -2.94
C ASN A 140 10.53 -0.81 -2.86
N GLY A 141 11.49 -1.11 -1.98
CA GLY A 141 12.66 -0.26 -1.75
C GLY A 141 13.63 -0.16 -2.93
N ILE A 142 13.55 -1.04 -3.94
CA ILE A 142 14.40 -0.97 -5.14
C ILE A 142 13.80 -0.05 -6.20
N THR A 143 12.49 -0.17 -6.46
CA THR A 143 11.82 0.60 -7.52
C THR A 143 11.17 1.88 -7.03
N GLY A 144 11.00 2.03 -5.71
CA GLY A 144 10.19 3.10 -5.11
C GLY A 144 8.69 2.93 -5.37
N GLN A 145 8.25 1.83 -5.97
CA GLN A 145 6.84 1.58 -6.24
C GLN A 145 6.04 1.48 -4.93
N LYS A 146 4.93 2.22 -4.86
CA LYS A 146 3.98 2.18 -3.74
C LYS A 146 2.61 1.72 -4.22
N ILE A 147 2.03 0.77 -3.50
CA ILE A 147 0.66 0.29 -3.74
C ILE A 147 -0.16 0.57 -2.47
N TYR A 148 -1.30 1.21 -2.66
CA TYR A 148 -2.21 1.60 -1.60
C TYR A 148 -3.37 0.61 -1.55
N VAL A 149 -3.48 -0.13 -0.44
CA VAL A 149 -4.53 -1.13 -0.25
C VAL A 149 -5.46 -0.66 0.87
N PRO A 150 -6.70 -0.26 0.57
CA PRO A 150 -7.65 0.17 1.59
C PRO A 150 -8.00 -0.99 2.53
N VAL A 151 -8.24 -0.65 3.80
CA VAL A 151 -8.72 -1.57 4.83
C VAL A 151 -10.13 -1.16 5.24
N ARG A 152 -11.10 -2.06 5.10
CA ARG A 152 -12.45 -1.86 5.64
C ARG A 152 -12.61 -2.65 6.93
N VAL A 153 -12.92 -1.93 8.01
CA VAL A 153 -13.22 -2.52 9.30
C VAL A 153 -14.72 -2.50 9.52
N ARG A 154 -15.33 -3.67 9.64
CA ARG A 154 -16.74 -3.82 10.00
C ARG A 154 -16.83 -4.07 11.50
N ILE A 155 -17.58 -3.22 12.21
CA ILE A 155 -17.79 -3.34 13.65
C ILE A 155 -19.19 -3.90 13.89
N VAL A 156 -19.27 -5.15 14.36
CA VAL A 156 -20.53 -5.90 14.51
C VAL A 156 -20.74 -6.40 15.96
N GLY A 157 -19.69 -6.75 16.68
CA GLY A 157 -19.73 -7.44 17.97
C GLY A 157 -19.64 -6.55 19.23
N GLN A 158 -19.12 -7.12 20.33
CA GLN A 158 -18.95 -6.45 21.64
C GLN A 158 -18.11 -5.17 21.60
N ALA A 159 -17.29 -4.99 20.56
CA ALA A 159 -16.61 -3.73 20.30
C ALA A 159 -17.65 -2.59 20.27
N LYS A 160 -18.79 -2.74 19.61
CA LYS A 160 -19.85 -1.71 19.60
C LYS A 160 -20.30 -1.24 21.00
N GLN A 161 -20.27 -2.12 22.02
CA GLN A 161 -20.62 -1.76 23.40
C GLN A 161 -19.50 -1.01 24.12
N VAL A 162 -18.24 -1.42 23.94
CA VAL A 162 -17.07 -0.67 24.43
C VAL A 162 -17.04 0.71 23.80
N TYR A 163 -17.39 0.82 22.52
CA TYR A 163 -17.44 2.08 21.77
C TYR A 163 -18.51 3.00 22.34
N ASN A 164 -19.74 2.50 22.49
CA ASN A 164 -20.82 3.29 23.09
C ASN A 164 -20.50 3.69 24.54
N GLY A 165 -19.86 2.81 25.32
CA GLY A 165 -19.43 3.11 26.69
C GLY A 165 -18.32 4.15 26.77
N GLN A 166 -17.37 4.15 25.83
CA GLN A 166 -16.23 5.07 25.82
C GLN A 166 -16.64 6.47 25.34
N TYR A 167 -17.57 6.58 24.39
CA TYR A 167 -18.23 7.86 24.06
C TYR A 167 -19.04 8.39 25.25
N LEU A 168 -19.77 7.55 25.99
CA LEU A 168 -20.48 7.98 27.21
C LEU A 168 -19.53 8.54 28.27
N ILE A 169 -18.40 7.88 28.53
CA ILE A 169 -17.39 8.37 29.49
C ILE A 169 -16.76 9.68 29.00
N GLN A 170 -16.51 9.84 27.70
CA GLN A 170 -15.93 11.06 27.15
C GLN A 170 -16.92 12.24 27.15
N TYR A 171 -18.21 11.99 26.91
CA TYR A 171 -19.28 13.00 27.08
C TYR A 171 -19.49 13.37 28.55
N ASP A 172 -19.48 12.40 29.48
CA ASP A 172 -19.62 12.67 30.92
C ASP A 172 -18.42 13.47 31.45
N LEU A 173 -17.20 13.18 31.02
CA LEU A 173 -16.01 13.98 31.38
C LEU A 173 -16.07 15.41 30.81
N LEU A 174 -16.63 15.59 29.62
CA LEU A 174 -16.82 16.91 29.00
C LEU A 174 -17.93 17.71 29.69
N LEU A 175 -19.02 17.04 30.09
CA LEU A 175 -20.11 17.61 30.89
C LEU A 175 -19.66 17.96 32.31
N GLU A 176 -18.84 17.14 32.96
CA GLU A 176 -18.24 17.46 34.26
C GLU A 176 -17.28 18.65 34.19
N HIS A 177 -16.50 18.79 33.09
CA HIS A 177 -15.64 19.95 32.87
C HIS A 177 -16.44 21.23 32.59
N LEU A 178 -17.52 21.14 31.81
CA LEU A 178 -18.40 22.27 31.53
C LEU A 178 -19.20 22.70 32.78
N ASN A 179 -19.69 21.77 33.59
CA ASN A 179 -20.38 22.09 34.85
C ASN A 179 -19.44 22.74 35.89
N LYS A 180 -18.16 22.35 35.94
CA LYS A 180 -17.17 23.03 36.79
C LYS A 180 -16.85 24.46 36.33
N PHE A 181 -16.97 24.74 35.03
CA PHE A 181 -16.77 26.09 34.48
C PHE A 181 -18.01 26.99 34.62
N CYS A 182 -19.23 26.44 34.62
CA CYS A 182 -20.46 27.23 34.71
C CYS A 182 -21.01 27.47 36.13
N PHE A 183 -20.48 26.81 37.16
CA PHE A 183 -20.96 26.94 38.55
C PHE A 183 -19.94 27.50 39.56
N SER A 184 -18.82 28.07 39.10
CA SER A 184 -17.90 28.83 39.95
C SER A 184 -18.14 30.34 39.79
N THR A 185 -19.19 30.84 40.44
CA THR A 185 -19.31 32.25 40.85
C THR A 185 -19.11 32.36 42.35
#